data_AF-A0A547NI82-F1
#
_entry.id   AF-A0A547NI82-F1
#
_cell.length_a   1.000
_cell.length_b   1.000
_cell.length_c   1.000
_cell.angle_alpha   90.00
_cell.angle_beta   90.00
_cell.angle_gamma   90.00
#
_symmetry.space_group_name_H-M   'P 1'
#
loop_
_entity.id
_entity.type
_entity.pdbx_description
1 polymer ?
#
loop_
_entity_poly.entity_id
_entity_poly.type
_entity_poly.pdbx_seq_one_letter_code
_entity_poly.pdbx_strand_id
1 'polypeptide(L)'
;MSAMLAAATLPDMVQSASAQAVNPGTNRLVQQNELQQLRNSLQRQQFQQQQQQYREQDRRIVPQPRPEVPVVRQACPIQIVGNQIVRVCR
;
A
#
# COMPACT_ATOMS: atom_id res chain seq x y z
N MET A 1 26.33 75.87 26.79
CA MET A 1 27.27 74.81 27.22
C MET A 1 26.50 73.78 28.02
N SER A 2 26.90 72.52 27.89
CA SER A 2 26.46 71.32 28.62
C SER A 2 25.33 70.50 27.98
N ALA A 3 25.77 69.34 27.49
CA ALA A 3 25.01 68.20 27.00
C ALA A 3 24.53 67.32 28.15
N MET A 4 23.47 66.54 27.93
CA MET A 4 23.32 65.22 28.58
C MET A 4 22.67 64.23 27.60
N LEU A 5 23.44 63.20 27.25
CA LEU A 5 22.95 61.98 26.64
C LEU A 5 22.19 61.19 27.71
N ALA A 6 20.95 60.79 27.44
CA ALA A 6 20.26 59.75 28.19
C ALA A 6 20.24 58.48 27.34
N ALA A 7 20.96 57.47 27.82
CA ALA A 7 21.10 56.17 27.18
C ALA A 7 19.77 55.42 27.12
N ALA A 8 19.36 54.99 25.93
CA ALA A 8 18.27 54.03 25.76
C ALA A 8 18.79 52.63 26.10
N THR A 9 18.39 52.10 27.26
CA THR A 9 18.58 50.67 27.59
C THR A 9 17.38 49.89 27.09
N LEU A 10 17.47 49.39 25.86
CA LEU A 10 16.64 48.26 25.43
C LEU A 10 17.06 47.06 26.31
N PRO A 11 16.14 46.35 26.99
CA PRO A 11 16.47 45.04 27.50
C PRO A 11 16.73 44.17 26.28
N ASP A 12 18.01 43.90 26.04
CA ASP A 12 18.50 42.87 25.15
C ASP A 12 17.91 41.56 25.66
N MET A 13 16.78 41.16 25.08
CA MET A 13 16.23 39.84 25.27
C MET A 13 17.12 38.95 24.44
N VAL A 14 18.25 38.57 25.03
CA VAL A 14 19.17 37.56 24.50
C VAL A 14 18.33 36.33 24.23
N GLN A 15 17.86 36.19 22.99
CA GLN A 15 17.46 34.91 22.44
C GLN A 15 18.74 34.11 22.41
N SER A 16 18.96 33.36 23.48
CA SER A 16 19.87 32.24 23.51
C SER A 16 19.39 31.29 22.42
N ALA A 17 19.91 31.49 21.21
CA ALA A 17 19.93 30.48 20.19
C ALA A 17 20.73 29.33 20.79
N SER A 18 20.01 28.41 21.43
CA SER A 18 20.53 27.11 21.77
C SER A 18 20.91 26.47 20.44
N ALA A 19 22.20 26.55 20.10
CA ALA A 19 22.79 25.69 19.11
C ALA A 19 22.44 24.28 19.55
N GLN A 20 21.42 23.70 18.92
CA GLN A 20 21.04 22.32 19.12
C GLN A 20 22.29 21.54 18.80
N ALA A 21 22.99 21.07 19.83
CA ALA A 21 24.17 20.25 19.65
C ALA A 21 23.71 19.09 18.78
N VAL A 22 24.12 19.12 17.51
CA VAL A 22 23.80 18.08 16.53
C VAL A 22 24.46 16.84 17.07
N ASN A 23 23.70 16.03 17.80
CA ASN A 23 24.21 14.83 18.43
C ASN A 23 24.71 13.93 17.28
N PRO A 24 26.02 13.68 17.18
CA PRO A 24 26.58 12.93 16.06
C PRO A 24 26.06 11.48 16.03
N GLY A 25 25.58 10.97 17.18
CA GLY A 25 24.89 9.69 17.28
C GLY A 25 23.56 9.66 16.52
N THR A 26 22.80 10.76 16.48
CA THR A 26 21.53 10.86 15.76
C THR A 26 21.76 10.81 14.25
N ASN A 27 22.76 11.53 13.74
CA ASN A 27 23.12 11.50 12.31
C ASN A 27 23.56 10.10 11.86
N ARG A 28 24.32 9.39 12.70
CA ARG A 28 24.74 8.00 12.41
C ARG A 28 23.57 7.01 12.44
N LEU A 29 22.56 7.22 13.26
CA LEU A 29 21.34 6.39 13.30
C LEU A 29 20.43 6.66 12.11
N VAL A 30 20.25 7.93 11.74
CA VAL A 30 19.48 8.35 10.56
C VAL A 30 20.10 7.76 9.29
N GLN A 31 21.41 7.88 9.12
CA GLN A 31 22.10 7.35 7.94
C GLN A 31 22.04 5.82 7.84
N GLN A 32 22.06 5.10 8.97
CA GLN A 32 21.84 3.65 9.00
C GLN A 32 20.40 3.29 8.63
N ASN A 33 19.42 4.06 9.10
CA ASN A 33 18.01 3.85 8.78
C ASN A 33 17.74 4.07 7.29
N GLU A 34 18.27 5.14 6.71
CA GLU A 34 18.18 5.43 5.27
C GLU A 34 18.79 4.30 4.43
N LEU A 35 19.96 3.80 4.82
CA LEU A 35 20.60 2.68 4.12
C LEU A 35 19.74 1.40 4.19
N GLN A 36 19.12 1.13 5.34
CA GLN A 36 18.23 0.00 5.51
C GLN A 36 16.93 0.16 4.71
N GLN A 37 16.35 1.36 4.69
CA GLN A 37 15.18 1.68 3.87
C GLN A 37 15.46 1.48 2.38
N LEU A 38 16.62 1.95 1.90
CA LEU A 38 17.03 1.78 0.50
C LEU A 38 17.15 0.29 0.13
N ARG A 39 17.82 -0.51 0.99
CA ARG A 39 17.93 -1.96 0.78
C ARG A 39 16.57 -2.65 0.74
N ASN A 40 15.68 -2.31 1.67
CA ASN A 40 14.32 -2.85 1.71
C ASN A 40 13.52 -2.46 0.46
N SER A 41 13.66 -1.22 -0.01
CA SER A 41 13.00 -0.74 -1.23
C SER A 41 13.47 -1.52 -2.45
N LEU A 42 14.79 -1.69 -2.61
CA LEU A 42 15.38 -2.46 -3.70
C LEU A 42 14.92 -3.92 -3.68
N GLN A 43 14.92 -4.55 -2.51
CA GLN A 43 14.47 -5.93 -2.36
C GLN A 43 12.99 -6.10 -2.74
N ARG A 44 12.12 -5.17 -2.29
CA ARG A 44 10.71 -5.18 -2.67
C ARG A 44 10.52 -5.00 -4.17
N GLN A 45 11.27 -4.08 -4.79
CA GLN A 45 11.19 -3.84 -6.22
C GLN A 45 11.58 -5.08 -7.03
N GLN A 46 12.67 -5.75 -6.65
CA GLN A 46 13.09 -7.00 -7.29
C GLN A 46 12.04 -8.10 -7.15
N PHE A 47 11.48 -8.28 -5.95
CA PHE A 47 10.44 -9.28 -5.71
C PHE A 47 9.16 -8.98 -6.51
N GLN A 48 8.77 -7.71 -6.60
CA GLN A 48 7.63 -7.29 -7.40
C GLN A 48 7.83 -7.62 -8.88
N GLN A 49 9.00 -7.32 -9.45
CA GLN A 49 9.28 -7.65 -10.85
C GLN A 49 9.24 -9.16 -11.10
N GLN A 50 9.85 -9.95 -10.21
CA GLN A 50 9.84 -11.41 -10.32
C GLN A 50 8.42 -11.98 -10.28
N GLN A 51 7.57 -11.49 -9.37
CA GLN A 51 6.16 -11.90 -9.30
C GLN A 51 5.38 -11.57 -10.57
N GLN A 52 5.64 -10.40 -11.18
CA GLN A 52 4.98 -10.04 -12.44
C GLN A 52 5.40 -10.98 -13.57
N GLN A 53 6.69 -11.31 -13.66
CA GLN A 53 7.18 -12.28 -14.65
C GLN A 53 6.51 -13.65 -14.48
N TYR A 54 6.38 -14.15 -13.25
CA TYR A 54 5.68 -15.42 -13.00
C TYR A 54 4.20 -15.35 -13.37
N ARG A 55 3.51 -14.26 -13.05
CA ARG A 55 2.11 -14.07 -13.49
C ARG A 55 1.96 -14.02 -15.01
N GLU A 56 2.90 -13.38 -15.71
CA GLU A 56 2.92 -13.36 -17.17
C GLU A 56 3.18 -14.74 -17.76
N GLN A 57 4.09 -15.51 -17.15
CA GLN A 57 4.36 -16.89 -17.55
C GLN A 57 3.13 -17.79 -17.32
N ASP A 58 2.48 -17.69 -16.17
CA ASP A 58 1.28 -18.45 -15.84
C ASP A 58 0.10 -18.09 -16.77
N ARG A 59 -0.03 -16.81 -17.15
CA ARG A 59 -1.04 -16.39 -18.15
C ARG A 59 -0.80 -16.95 -19.54
N ARG A 60 0.45 -17.21 -19.92
CA ARG A 60 0.79 -17.85 -21.21
C ARG A 60 0.44 -19.34 -21.20
N ILE A 61 0.42 -19.98 -20.04
CA ILE A 61 -0.11 -21.33 -19.90
C ILE A 61 -1.62 -21.24 -20.08
N VAL A 62 -2.11 -21.81 -21.18
CA VAL A 62 -3.54 -21.84 -21.49
C VAL A 62 -4.27 -22.42 -20.27
N PRO A 63 -5.24 -21.69 -19.68
CA PRO A 63 -6.04 -22.23 -18.59
C PRO A 63 -6.66 -23.54 -19.05
N GLN A 64 -6.41 -24.63 -18.31
CA GLN A 64 -7.05 -25.90 -18.64
C GLN A 64 -8.56 -25.70 -18.68
N PRO A 65 -9.27 -26.33 -19.63
CA PRO A 65 -10.72 -26.31 -19.64
C PRO A 65 -11.22 -26.78 -18.28
N ARG A 66 -12.12 -26.00 -17.68
CA ARG A 66 -12.73 -26.37 -16.41
C ARG A 66 -13.37 -27.76 -16.58
N PRO A 67 -13.13 -28.69 -15.64
CA PRO A 67 -13.75 -30.01 -15.73
C PRO A 67 -15.27 -29.85 -15.76
N GLU A 68 -15.94 -30.63 -16.61
CA GLU A 68 -17.39 -30.68 -16.64
C GLU A 68 -17.89 -31.28 -15.32
N VAL A 69 -18.31 -30.40 -14.43
CA VAL A 69 -18.98 -30.79 -13.19
C VAL A 69 -20.43 -31.15 -13.50
N PRO A 70 -20.96 -32.26 -12.97
CA PRO A 70 -22.36 -32.62 -13.15
C PRO A 70 -23.27 -31.50 -12.64
N VAL A 71 -23.96 -30.83 -13.56
CA VAL A 71 -24.99 -29.85 -13.21
C VAL A 71 -26.27 -30.63 -12.91
N VAL A 72 -26.65 -30.70 -11.63
CA VAL A 72 -27.94 -31.27 -11.23
C VAL A 72 -29.04 -30.37 -11.77
N ARG A 73 -29.64 -30.76 -12.89
CA ARG A 73 -30.86 -30.10 -13.39
C ARG A 73 -32.01 -30.56 -12.50
N GLN A 74 -32.74 -29.61 -11.93
CA GLN A 74 -33.96 -29.92 -11.20
C GLN A 74 -34.95 -30.58 -12.17
N ALA A 75 -35.50 -31.74 -11.81
CA ALA A 75 -36.49 -32.42 -12.64
C ALA A 75 -37.74 -31.52 -12.73
N CYS A 76 -38.15 -31.19 -13.96
CA CYS A 76 -39.36 -30.38 -14.15
C CYS A 76 -40.59 -31.18 -13.67
N PRO A 77 -41.41 -30.61 -12.78
CA PRO A 77 -42.63 -31.28 -12.34
C PRO A 77 -43.57 -31.53 -13.52
N ILE A 78 -44.18 -32.70 -13.54
CA ILE A 78 -45.21 -33.07 -14.50
C ILE A 78 -46.56 -32.61 -13.93
N GLN A 79 -47.33 -31.86 -14.72
CA GLN A 79 -48.68 -31.42 -14.38
C GLN A 79 -49.67 -31.97 -15.40
N ILE A 80 -50.83 -32.41 -14.93
CA ILE A 80 -51.92 -32.89 -15.77
C ILE A 80 -52.90 -31.73 -15.94
N VAL A 81 -53.09 -31.26 -17.18
CA VAL A 81 -54.03 -30.18 -17.51
C VAL A 81 -55.07 -30.76 -18.46
N GLY A 82 -56.27 -31.03 -17.93
CA GLY A 82 -57.31 -31.76 -18.67
C GLY A 82 -56.85 -33.19 -19.02
N ASN A 83 -56.86 -33.51 -20.32
CA ASN A 83 -56.43 -34.83 -20.83
C ASN A 83 -54.96 -34.84 -21.30
N GLN A 84 -54.20 -33.78 -21.04
CA GLN A 84 -52.82 -33.63 -21.52
C GLN A 84 -51.82 -33.67 -20.36
N ILE A 85 -50.67 -34.31 -20.61
CA ILE A 85 -49.54 -34.38 -19.68
C ILE A 85 -48.53 -33.31 -20.11
N VAL A 86 -48.33 -32.31 -19.26
CA VAL A 86 -47.45 -31.16 -19.55
C VAL A 86 -46.27 -31.16 -18.58
N ARG A 87 -45.05 -30.96 -19.09
CA ARG A 87 -43.84 -30.75 -18.27
C ARG A 87 -43.65 -29.25 -18.06
N VAL A 88 -43.62 -28.80 -16.81
CA VAL A 88 -43.47 -27.37 -16.48
C VAL A 88 -42.05 -27.14 -15.95
N CYS A 89 -41.18 -26.59 -16.81
CA CYS A 89 -39.86 -26.12 -16.42
C CYS A 89 -39.93 -24.60 -16.20
N ARG A 90 -39.35 -24.09 -15.10
CA ARG A 90 -39.12 -22.66 -14.87
C ARG A 90 -37.68 -22.30 -15.21
#